data_AF-A0A151II14-F1
#
_entry.id   AF-A0A151II14-F1
#
_cell.length_a   1.000
_cell.length_b   1.000
_cell.length_c   1.000
_cell.angle_alpha   90.00
_cell.angle_beta   90.00
_cell.angle_gamma   90.00
#
_symmetry.space_group_name_H-M   'P 1'
#
loop_
_entity.id
_entity.type
_entity.pdbx_description
1 polymer ?
#
loop_
_entity_poly.entity_id
_entity_poly.type
_entity_poly.pdbx_seq_one_letter_code
_entity_poly.pdbx_strand_id
1 'polypeptide(L)'
;WSRAETLLLIDIYKEHIAMFDNPKVSSKQCWSTLSKKMKEAGYQISDTKCATKFQSLKRSYKSVIDHNKQSGNNRQKWEYYEV
;
A
#
# COMPACT_ATOMS: atom_id res chain seq x y z
N TRP A 1 -8.42 -4.45 -7.78
CA TRP A 1 -6.97 -4.38 -7.60
C TRP A 1 -6.30 -5.26 -8.63
N SER A 2 -6.19 -4.73 -9.84
CA SER A 2 -5.22 -5.22 -10.83
C SER A 2 -3.79 -4.92 -10.35
N ARG A 3 -2.79 -5.46 -11.04
CA ARG A 3 -1.38 -5.14 -10.76
C ARG A 3 -1.12 -3.64 -10.96
N ALA A 4 -1.62 -3.05 -12.03
CA ALA A 4 -1.48 -1.63 -12.32
C ALA A 4 -2.11 -0.74 -11.22
N GLU A 5 -3.33 -1.07 -10.78
CA GLU A 5 -3.98 -0.36 -9.66
C GLU A 5 -3.14 -0.45 -8.37
N THR A 6 -2.58 -1.63 -8.10
CA THR A 6 -1.79 -1.88 -6.89
C THR A 6 -0.47 -1.09 -6.90
N LEU A 7 0.24 -1.10 -8.03
CA LEU A 7 1.48 -0.33 -8.19
C LEU A 7 1.21 1.16 -8.06
N LEU A 8 0.19 1.69 -8.74
CA LEU A 8 -0.17 3.09 -8.63
C LEU A 8 -0.52 3.49 -7.18
N LEU A 9 -1.25 2.66 -6.44
CA LEU A 9 -1.53 2.94 -5.03
C LEU A 9 -0.24 3.01 -4.19
N ILE A 10 0.72 2.11 -4.44
CA ILE A 10 2.01 2.11 -3.74
C ILE A 10 2.79 3.38 -4.08
N ASP A 11 2.85 3.76 -5.35
CA ASP A 11 3.57 4.96 -5.80
C ASP A 11 2.97 6.23 -5.19
N ILE A 12 1.65 6.41 -5.28
CA ILE A 12 0.97 7.55 -4.66
C ILE A 12 1.20 7.55 -3.15
N TYR A 13 1.16 6.39 -2.48
CA TYR A 13 1.45 6.32 -1.05
C TYR A 13 2.87 6.79 -0.73
N LYS A 14 3.88 6.37 -1.51
CA LYS A 14 5.28 6.78 -1.33
C LYS A 14 5.44 8.29 -1.47
N GLU A 15 4.80 8.89 -2.48
CA GLU A 15 4.82 10.35 -2.68
C GLU A 15 4.17 11.13 -1.52
N HIS A 16 3.19 10.55 -0.84
CA HIS A 16 2.39 11.23 0.19
C HIS A 16 2.65 10.72 1.60
N ILE A 17 3.70 9.90 1.81
CA ILE A 17 3.96 9.27 3.10
C ILE A 17 4.14 10.30 4.22
N ALA A 18 4.75 11.46 3.92
CA ALA A 18 4.92 12.55 4.87
C ALA A 18 3.60 13.10 5.43
N MET A 19 2.47 12.94 4.72
CA MET A 19 1.16 13.31 5.24
C MET A 19 0.71 12.36 6.36
N PHE A 20 1.08 11.08 6.29
CA PHE A 20 0.74 10.09 7.31
C PHE A 20 1.50 10.31 8.62
N ASP A 21 2.67 10.95 8.56
CA ASP A 21 3.48 11.30 9.73
C ASP A 21 3.09 12.65 10.33
N ASN A 22 2.22 13.42 9.67
CA ASN A 22 1.80 14.74 10.14
C ASN A 22 0.64 14.62 11.15
N PRO A 23 0.84 14.97 12.44
CA PRO A 23 -0.19 14.82 13.47
C PRO A 23 -1.40 15.75 13.28
N LYS A 24 -1.28 16.78 12.43
CA LYS A 24 -2.38 17.69 12.09
C LYS A 24 -3.29 17.13 10.98
N VAL A 25 -2.89 16.05 10.31
CA VAL A 25 -3.64 15.44 9.22
C VAL A 25 -4.21 14.11 9.70
N SER A 26 -5.53 13.95 9.61
CA SER A 26 -6.16 12.69 9.97
C SER A 26 -5.87 11.59 8.94
N SER A 27 -5.82 10.34 9.39
CA SER A 27 -5.71 9.17 8.51
C SER A 27 -6.78 9.18 7.40
N LYS A 28 -8.02 9.59 7.74
CA LYS A 28 -9.11 9.74 6.76
C LYS A 28 -8.76 10.74 5.65
N GLN A 29 -8.17 11.89 5.98
CA GLN A 29 -7.74 12.89 5.00
C GLN A 29 -6.62 12.33 4.10
N CYS A 30 -5.66 11.59 4.65
CA CYS A 30 -4.61 10.96 3.86
C CYS A 30 -5.20 9.96 2.84
N TRP A 31 -6.07 9.06 3.28
CA TRP A 31 -6.71 8.07 2.38
C TRP A 31 -7.67 8.70 1.38
N SER A 32 -8.35 9.78 1.75
CA SER A 32 -9.18 10.57 0.82
C SER A 32 -8.33 11.20 -0.29
N THR A 33 -7.15 11.72 0.06
CA THR A 33 -6.19 12.28 -0.92
C THR A 33 -5.70 11.21 -1.90
N LEU A 34 -5.31 10.04 -1.39
CA LEU A 34 -4.91 8.90 -2.22
C LEU A 34 -6.05 8.43 -3.14
N SER A 35 -7.27 8.28 -2.60
CA SER A 35 -8.47 7.92 -3.36
C SER A 35 -8.78 8.92 -4.48
N LYS A 36 -8.62 10.21 -4.22
CA LYS A 36 -8.77 11.25 -5.25
C LYS A 36 -7.76 11.05 -6.39
N LYS A 37 -6.48 10.85 -6.07
CA LYS A 37 -5.44 10.60 -7.09
C LYS A 37 -5.68 9.31 -7.88
N MET A 38 -6.14 8.25 -7.24
CA MET A 38 -6.55 7.01 -7.93
C MET A 38 -7.66 7.29 -8.94
N LYS A 39 -8.66 8.10 -8.58
CA LYS A 39 -9.78 8.48 -9.46
C LYS A 39 -9.34 9.38 -10.61
N GLU A 40 -8.42 10.31 -10.36
CA GLU A 40 -7.81 11.16 -11.40
C GLU A 40 -7.06 10.32 -12.44
N ALA A 41 -6.45 9.20 -12.02
CA ALA A 41 -5.84 8.21 -12.91
C ALA A 41 -6.85 7.25 -13.57
N GLY A 42 -8.16 7.46 -13.39
CA GLY A 42 -9.23 6.65 -13.98
C GLY A 42 -9.71 5.48 -13.13
N TYR A 43 -9.14 5.25 -11.95
CA TYR A 43 -9.52 4.15 -11.06
C TYR A 43 -10.53 4.59 -10.00
N GLN A 44 -11.79 4.16 -10.15
CA GLN A 44 -12.89 4.50 -9.24
C GLN A 44 -12.84 3.73 -7.92
N ILE A 45 -11.88 4.07 -7.07
CA ILE A 45 -11.62 3.40 -5.78
C ILE A 45 -11.89 4.37 -4.63
N SER A 46 -12.52 3.89 -3.55
CA SER A 46 -12.79 4.70 -2.35
C SER A 46 -11.56 4.77 -1.43
N ASP A 47 -11.57 5.75 -0.52
CA ASP A 47 -10.58 5.93 0.55
C ASP A 47 -10.43 4.68 1.43
N THR A 48 -11.56 4.11 1.85
CA THR A 48 -11.67 2.86 2.62
C THR A 48 -11.08 1.67 1.87
N LYS A 49 -11.31 1.55 0.56
CA LYS A 49 -10.72 0.49 -0.26
C LYS A 49 -9.21 0.66 -0.42
N CYS A 50 -8.71 1.89 -0.60
CA CYS A 50 -7.28 2.20 -0.63
C CYS A 50 -6.62 1.79 0.69
N ALA A 51 -7.18 2.22 1.83
CA ALA A 51 -6.69 1.87 3.15
C ALA A 51 -6.65 0.34 3.36
N THR A 52 -7.76 -0.35 3.06
CA THR A 52 -7.88 -1.80 3.23
C THR A 52 -6.85 -2.55 2.41
N LYS A 53 -6.68 -2.18 1.14
CA LYS A 53 -5.68 -2.77 0.26
C LYS A 53 -4.27 -2.53 0.78
N PHE A 54 -3.95 -1.30 1.19
CA PHE A 54 -2.62 -0.97 1.67
C PHE A 54 -2.27 -1.71 2.97
N GLN A 55 -3.21 -1.84 3.91
CA GLN A 55 -3.01 -2.67 5.09
C GLN A 55 -2.78 -4.14 4.73
N SER A 56 -3.50 -4.66 3.74
CA SER A 56 -3.27 -6.03 3.25
C SER A 56 -1.86 -6.19 2.66
N LEU A 57 -1.39 -5.23 1.86
CA LEU A 57 -0.03 -5.24 1.29
C LEU A 57 1.04 -5.25 2.40
N LYS A 58 0.90 -4.40 3.43
CA LYS A 58 1.82 -4.39 4.56
C LYS A 58 1.86 -5.72 5.32
N ARG A 59 0.69 -6.36 5.51
CA ARG A 59 0.64 -7.69 6.14
C ARG A 59 1.35 -8.75 5.29
N SER A 60 1.12 -8.77 3.99
CA SER A 60 1.80 -9.69 3.06
C SER A 60 3.31 -9.46 3.06
N TYR A 61 3.76 -8.21 2.99
CA TYR A 61 5.18 -7.86 3.08
C TYR A 61 5.82 -8.39 4.37
N LYS A 62 5.19 -8.13 5.52
CA LYS A 62 5.67 -8.62 6.81
C LYS A 62 5.71 -10.15 6.85
N SER A 63 4.67 -10.82 6.38
CA SER A 63 4.62 -12.30 6.33
C SER A 63 5.76 -12.89 5.51
N VAL A 64 6.08 -12.30 4.35
CA VAL A 64 7.18 -12.75 3.48
C VAL A 64 8.53 -12.54 4.17
N ILE A 65 8.72 -11.39 4.83
CA ILE A 65 9.94 -11.13 5.61
C ILE A 65 10.09 -12.13 6.75
N ASP A 66 9.03 -12.33 7.54
CA ASP A 66 9.07 -13.19 8.72
C ASP A 66 9.33 -14.65 8.32
N HIS A 67 8.73 -15.13 7.23
CA HIS A 67 9.02 -16.44 6.65
C HIS A 67 10.48 -16.58 6.21
N ASN A 68 11.02 -15.58 5.51
CA ASN A 68 12.39 -15.60 4.99
C ASN A 68 13.47 -15.45 6.07
N LYS A 69 13.12 -14.98 7.27
CA LYS A 69 14.03 -14.89 8.43
C LYS A 69 14.21 -16.22 9.16
N GLN A 70 13.31 -17.17 8.97
CA GLN A 70 13.37 -18.46 9.65
C GLN A 70 14.37 -19.40 8.95
N SER A 71 15.30 -19.96 9.72
CA SER A 71 16.27 -20.94 9.21
C SER A 71 15.57 -22.23 8.78
N GLY A 72 16.01 -22.82 7.67
CA GLY A 72 15.41 -24.04 7.10
C GLY A 72 14.23 -23.80 6.15
N ASN A 73 13.69 -22.58 6.07
CA ASN A 73 12.67 -22.24 5.08
C ASN A 73 13.28 -22.01 3.69
N ASN A 74 12.50 -22.32 2.65
CA ASN A 74 12.80 -21.85 1.30
C ASN A 74 12.47 -20.36 1.16
N ARG A 75 13.17 -19.66 0.27
CA ARG A 75 12.95 -18.22 0.10
C ARG A 75 11.65 -17.94 -0.64
N GLN A 76 10.71 -17.30 0.05
CA GLN A 76 9.47 -16.80 -0.54
C GLN A 76 9.75 -15.51 -1.31
N LYS A 77 9.25 -15.46 -2.55
CA LYS A 77 9.24 -14.26 -3.39
C LYS A 77 7.82 -13.70 -3.43
N TRP A 78 7.70 -12.38 -3.49
CA TRP A 78 6.42 -11.70 -3.65
C TRP A 78 6.55 -10.57 -4.67
N GLU A 79 5.56 -10.46 -5.55
CA GLU A 79 5.62 -9.57 -6.72
C GLU A 79 5.74 -8.07 -6.38
N TYR A 80 5.39 -7.67 -5.14
CA TYR A 80 5.51 -6.29 -4.66
C TYR A 80 6.63 -6.11 -3.63
N TYR A 81 7.56 -7.06 -3.51
CA TYR A 81 8.61 -7.04 -2.48
C TYR A 81 9.65 -5.93 -2.69
N GLU A 82 10.03 -5.67 -3.94
CA GLU A 82 11.05 -4.68 -4.32
C GLU A 82 10.44 -3.37 -4.83
N VAL A 83 9.11 -3.24 -4.75
CA VAL A 83 8.39 -2.08 -5.29
C VAL A 83 8.67 -0.84 -4.50
#